data_AF-A0A942M109-F1
#
_entry.id   AF-A0A942M109-F1
#
_cell.length_a   1.000
_cell.length_b   1.000
_cell.length_c   1.000
_cell.angle_alpha   90.00
_cell.angle_beta   90.00
_cell.angle_gamma   90.00
#
_symmetry.space_group_name_H-M   'P 1'
#
loop_
_entity.id
_entity.type
_entity.pdbx_description
1 polymer ?
#
loop_
_entity_poly.entity_id
_entity_poly.type
_entity_poly.pdbx_seq_one_letter_code
_entity_poly.pdbx_strand_id
1 'polypeptide(L)'
;MTIHTAILNTDSLPFCKGCGHDLIAKNTAKALEKMGYDPLDVIVVTDIGCHGIIDKCLNTHTVHGLHGRSAALGAGIAFGVDNPNKKVIVFIGDGGSTIGLQHIMEAARLNLPMTVVVHNNFLYGMTGGQTSGLTPQGFNTTTSYEGNPYAGYDICALSHTAGATLTSRIIGIGDYSDKLAVAFGTKGFSLIEVMEICPSYGVKLNPKRKLKEIVEEAGREIGEWINKRNAFENQQGRKTNNLFAKVPDIKKVFNSYLKHPMSIILSGSAGEGVQLAATLLSEASIRSGLSVTQKGSYPVTVGVGFSTAELNLSPEEILFHGIDVPDVVVITSADGLAHNKARIKNMKSGKLFIDSSLTVPETGAEIIAHDFRSIGARDASIYGVFYFALKSGIISTESLFKTIEEKGLTDKLPMEKIKVKLAEA
;
A
#
# COMPACT_ATOMS: atom_id res chain seq x y z
N MET A 1 -27.34 5.82 3.29
CA MET A 1 -27.17 4.58 2.52
C MET A 1 -25.68 4.49 2.25
N THR A 2 -24.93 3.81 3.12
CA THR A 2 -23.48 3.70 2.99
C THR A 2 -23.20 2.86 1.76
N ILE A 3 -22.49 3.41 0.78
CA ILE A 3 -22.05 2.65 -0.39
C ILE A 3 -21.01 1.66 0.13
N HIS A 4 -21.42 0.41 0.35
CA HIS A 4 -20.45 -0.65 0.66
C HIS A 4 -19.58 -0.85 -0.57
N THR A 5 -18.32 -0.41 -0.47
CA THR A 5 -17.33 -0.63 -1.52
C THR A 5 -17.02 -2.13 -1.55
N ALA A 6 -17.03 -2.75 -2.73
CA ALA A 6 -16.76 -4.18 -2.89
C ALA A 6 -15.33 -4.52 -2.40
N ILE A 7 -15.13 -5.72 -1.86
CA ILE A 7 -13.79 -6.15 -1.37
C ILE A 7 -12.81 -6.32 -2.54
N LEU A 8 -13.29 -6.82 -3.67
CA LEU A 8 -12.53 -6.92 -4.91
C LEU A 8 -12.90 -5.77 -5.86
N ASN A 9 -11.91 -5.20 -6.54
CA ASN A 9 -12.12 -4.13 -7.53
C ASN A 9 -12.31 -4.63 -8.96
N THR A 10 -12.20 -5.95 -9.18
CA THR A 10 -12.34 -6.59 -10.48
C THR A 10 -12.73 -8.05 -10.34
N ASP A 11 -13.57 -8.53 -11.27
CA ASP A 11 -13.89 -9.96 -11.40
C ASP A 11 -12.80 -10.75 -12.16
N SER A 12 -11.93 -10.04 -12.89
CA SER A 12 -10.88 -10.63 -13.71
C SER A 12 -9.56 -10.70 -12.92
N LEU A 13 -9.42 -11.75 -12.12
CA LEU A 13 -8.25 -11.95 -11.28
C LEU A 13 -7.01 -12.41 -12.08
N PRO A 14 -5.79 -12.04 -11.65
CA PRO A 14 -4.53 -12.27 -12.38
C PRO A 14 -4.00 -13.73 -12.32
N PHE A 15 -4.86 -14.73 -12.13
CA PHE A 15 -4.46 -16.13 -11.98
C PHE A 15 -4.63 -16.94 -13.28
N CYS A 16 -3.97 -18.10 -13.35
CA CYS A 16 -4.17 -19.04 -14.45
C CYS A 16 -5.63 -19.51 -14.51
N LYS A 17 -6.14 -19.79 -15.72
CA LYS A 17 -7.48 -20.36 -15.89
C LYS A 17 -7.62 -21.66 -15.09
N GLY A 18 -8.64 -21.73 -14.23
CA GLY A 18 -8.91 -22.88 -13.36
C GLY A 18 -8.06 -22.94 -12.08
N CYS A 19 -7.30 -21.90 -11.74
CA CYS A 19 -6.50 -21.86 -10.50
C CYS A 19 -7.40 -21.72 -9.26
N GLY A 20 -7.16 -22.51 -8.21
CA GLY A 20 -7.93 -22.45 -6.97
C GLY A 20 -7.74 -21.15 -6.19
N HIS A 21 -6.60 -20.45 -6.36
CA HIS A 21 -6.40 -19.10 -5.79
C HIS A 21 -7.50 -18.10 -6.19
N ASP A 22 -8.06 -18.22 -7.41
CA ASP A 22 -9.19 -17.40 -7.86
C ASP A 22 -10.43 -17.63 -6.98
N LEU A 23 -10.74 -18.90 -6.69
CA LEU A 23 -11.85 -19.26 -5.81
C LEU A 23 -11.60 -18.81 -4.38
N ILE A 24 -10.36 -18.89 -3.87
CA ILE A 24 -10.03 -18.45 -2.50
C ILE A 24 -10.28 -16.95 -2.37
N ALA A 25 -9.82 -16.16 -3.34
CA ALA A 25 -10.03 -14.71 -3.35
C ALA A 25 -11.53 -14.35 -3.39
N LYS A 26 -12.31 -14.97 -4.30
CA LYS A 26 -13.75 -14.73 -4.42
C LYS A 26 -14.54 -15.15 -3.19
N ASN A 27 -14.22 -16.32 -2.62
CA ASN A 27 -14.87 -16.79 -1.38
C ASN A 27 -14.48 -15.94 -0.17
N THR A 28 -13.25 -15.41 -0.13
CA THR A 28 -12.82 -14.46 0.92
C THR A 28 -13.61 -13.16 0.84
N ALA A 29 -13.72 -12.56 -0.36
CA ALA A 29 -14.52 -11.36 -0.57
C ALA A 29 -15.98 -11.57 -0.14
N LYS A 30 -16.60 -12.66 -0.61
CA LYS A 30 -17.96 -13.04 -0.23
C LYS A 30 -18.13 -13.24 1.28
N ALA A 31 -17.16 -13.86 1.95
CA ALA A 31 -17.20 -14.05 3.39
C ALA A 31 -17.16 -12.73 4.15
N LEU A 32 -16.25 -11.83 3.77
CA LEU A 32 -16.10 -10.51 4.39
C LEU A 32 -17.34 -9.63 4.16
N GLU A 33 -17.90 -9.64 2.96
CA GLU A 33 -19.13 -8.92 2.62
C GLU A 33 -20.34 -9.45 3.40
N LYS A 34 -20.48 -10.78 3.51
CA LYS A 34 -21.52 -11.41 4.36
C LYS A 34 -21.38 -11.03 5.84
N MET A 35 -20.15 -10.86 6.31
CA MET A 35 -19.85 -10.43 7.68
C MET A 35 -20.01 -8.93 7.89
N GLY A 36 -20.29 -8.15 6.83
CA GLY A 36 -20.52 -6.71 6.90
C GLY A 36 -19.26 -5.88 7.06
N TYR A 37 -18.08 -6.42 6.72
CA TYR A 37 -16.83 -5.65 6.75
C TYR A 37 -16.77 -4.60 5.63
N ASP A 38 -16.40 -3.37 5.98
CA ASP A 38 -15.94 -2.38 4.99
C ASP A 38 -14.51 -2.73 4.54
N PRO A 39 -14.11 -2.49 3.27
CA PRO A 39 -12.74 -2.75 2.83
C PRO A 39 -11.66 -2.11 3.71
N LEU A 40 -11.91 -0.90 4.24
CA LEU A 40 -10.95 -0.22 5.11
C LEU A 40 -10.87 -0.84 6.51
N ASP A 41 -11.80 -1.72 6.89
CA ASP A 41 -11.72 -2.50 8.13
C ASP A 41 -10.92 -3.79 7.98
N VAL A 42 -10.50 -4.14 6.76
CA VAL A 42 -9.75 -5.36 6.47
C VAL A 42 -8.31 -5.02 6.11
N ILE A 43 -7.37 -5.79 6.67
CA ILE A 43 -5.94 -5.71 6.39
C ILE A 43 -5.51 -7.10 5.90
N VAL A 44 -5.17 -7.20 4.62
CA VAL A 44 -4.68 -8.43 4.00
C VAL A 44 -3.17 -8.35 3.86
N VAL A 45 -2.47 -9.29 4.50
CA VAL A 45 -1.01 -9.42 4.41
C VAL A 45 -0.70 -10.62 3.52
N THR A 46 -0.12 -10.38 2.36
CA THR A 46 0.18 -11.45 1.40
C THR A 46 1.66 -11.85 1.49
N ASP A 47 1.94 -13.13 1.24
CA ASP A 47 3.30 -13.65 1.07
C ASP A 47 3.77 -13.61 -0.40
N ILE A 48 5.06 -13.83 -0.64
CA ILE A 48 5.59 -14.07 -1.99
C ILE A 48 5.07 -15.41 -2.52
N GLY A 49 4.36 -15.37 -3.65
CA GLY A 49 3.84 -16.54 -4.34
C GLY A 49 2.73 -16.15 -5.32
N CYS A 50 2.22 -17.12 -6.08
CA CYS A 50 1.12 -16.85 -7.02
C CYS A 50 -0.03 -16.14 -6.33
N HIS A 51 -0.46 -16.60 -5.16
CA HIS A 51 -1.55 -15.98 -4.39
C HIS A 51 -1.32 -14.49 -4.07
N GLY A 52 -0.08 -14.05 -3.88
CA GLY A 52 0.25 -12.68 -3.45
C GLY A 52 0.06 -11.61 -4.54
N ILE A 53 -0.06 -12.01 -5.80
CA ILE A 53 -0.34 -11.05 -6.90
C ILE A 53 -1.75 -10.44 -6.82
N ILE A 54 -2.58 -10.92 -5.88
CA ILE A 54 -3.96 -10.45 -5.63
C ILE A 54 -4.02 -9.03 -5.05
N ASP A 55 -2.93 -8.50 -4.50
CA ASP A 55 -2.93 -7.24 -3.75
C ASP A 55 -3.62 -6.10 -4.50
N LYS A 56 -3.29 -5.91 -5.78
CA LYS A 56 -3.87 -4.86 -6.63
C LYS A 56 -5.36 -5.00 -6.90
N CYS A 57 -5.92 -6.18 -6.64
CA CYS A 57 -7.34 -6.49 -6.87
C CYS A 57 -8.18 -6.30 -5.60
N LEU A 58 -7.56 -6.07 -4.44
CA LEU A 58 -8.24 -5.83 -3.18
C LEU A 58 -8.43 -4.32 -2.96
N ASN A 59 -9.63 -3.90 -2.57
CA ASN A 59 -9.90 -2.54 -2.09
C ASN A 59 -9.55 -2.36 -0.61
N THR A 60 -8.99 -3.38 0.04
CA THR A 60 -8.63 -3.38 1.45
C THR A 60 -7.26 -2.74 1.67
N HIS A 61 -6.85 -2.59 2.94
CA HIS A 61 -5.42 -2.37 3.21
C HIS A 61 -4.63 -3.63 2.81
N THR A 62 -3.56 -3.47 2.04
CA THR A 62 -2.71 -4.58 1.59
C THR A 62 -1.26 -4.38 1.98
N VAL A 63 -0.61 -5.43 2.49
CA VAL A 63 0.82 -5.45 2.78
C VAL A 63 1.45 -6.67 2.11
N HIS A 64 2.25 -6.46 1.07
CA HIS A 64 3.02 -7.51 0.41
C HIS A 64 4.30 -7.82 1.21
N GLY A 65 4.34 -8.99 1.83
CA GLY A 65 5.45 -9.45 2.64
C GLY A 65 6.60 -10.07 1.85
N LEU A 66 7.69 -10.36 2.56
CA LEU A 66 8.77 -11.22 2.06
C LEU A 66 8.38 -12.69 2.20
N HIS A 67 8.99 -13.57 1.41
CA HIS A 67 8.64 -14.99 1.39
C HIS A 67 8.77 -15.66 2.77
N GLY A 68 7.69 -16.27 3.24
CA GLY A 68 7.57 -16.86 4.56
C GLY A 68 7.50 -15.85 5.70
N ARG A 69 7.25 -14.57 5.45
CA ARG A 69 7.24 -13.52 6.48
C ARG A 69 5.88 -12.86 6.66
N SER A 70 4.90 -13.14 5.80
CA SER A 70 3.54 -12.59 5.93
C SER A 70 2.88 -12.87 7.28
N ALA A 71 3.11 -14.06 7.87
CA ALA A 71 2.62 -14.38 9.22
C ALA A 71 3.27 -13.51 10.31
N ALA A 72 4.57 -13.24 10.22
CA ALA A 72 5.27 -12.37 11.16
C ALA A 72 4.84 -10.90 11.01
N LEU A 73 4.64 -10.44 9.79
CA LEU A 73 4.13 -9.09 9.50
C LEU A 73 2.69 -8.93 10.00
N GLY A 74 1.82 -9.91 9.72
CA GLY A 74 0.45 -9.96 10.23
C GLY A 74 0.40 -9.98 11.75
N ALA A 75 1.29 -10.72 12.40
CA ALA A 75 1.44 -10.71 13.86
C ALA A 75 1.79 -9.31 14.40
N GLY A 76 2.75 -8.63 13.78
CA GLY A 76 3.11 -7.25 14.15
C GLY A 76 1.97 -6.25 13.95
N ILE A 77 1.21 -6.39 12.87
CA ILE A 77 0.01 -5.56 12.60
C ILE A 77 -1.07 -5.85 13.64
N ALA A 78 -1.39 -7.12 13.90
CA ALA A 78 -2.37 -7.52 14.91
C ALA A 78 -1.99 -7.01 16.31
N PHE A 79 -0.69 -6.91 16.60
CA PHE A 79 -0.18 -6.33 17.84
C PHE A 79 -0.29 -4.80 17.90
N GLY A 80 -0.05 -4.12 16.78
CA GLY A 80 -0.01 -2.65 16.72
C GLY A 80 -1.37 -1.98 16.48
N VAL A 81 -2.34 -2.70 15.94
CA VAL A 81 -3.68 -2.16 15.67
C VAL A 81 -4.52 -2.19 16.95
N ASP A 82 -4.76 -1.01 17.53
CA ASP A 82 -5.56 -0.83 18.76
C ASP A 82 -7.08 -0.80 18.51
N ASN A 83 -7.51 -1.08 17.27
CA ASN A 83 -8.91 -1.10 16.90
C ASN A 83 -9.40 -2.56 16.77
N PRO A 84 -10.22 -3.07 17.70
CA PRO A 84 -10.69 -4.47 17.69
C PRO A 84 -11.63 -4.79 16.53
N ASN A 85 -12.15 -3.79 15.82
CA ASN A 85 -13.01 -3.99 14.65
C ASN A 85 -12.19 -4.25 13.38
N LYS A 86 -10.87 -4.01 13.38
CA LYS A 86 -10.02 -4.32 12.23
C LYS A 86 -9.76 -5.81 12.13
N LYS A 87 -9.80 -6.34 10.90
CA LYS A 87 -9.59 -7.76 10.60
C LYS A 87 -8.24 -7.96 9.90
N VAL A 88 -7.32 -8.65 10.57
CA VAL A 88 -6.02 -9.04 9.99
C VAL A 88 -6.11 -10.44 9.39
N ILE A 89 -5.91 -10.54 8.08
CA ILE A 89 -5.90 -11.78 7.32
C ILE A 89 -4.53 -11.94 6.66
N VAL A 90 -3.93 -13.11 6.78
CA VAL A 90 -2.69 -13.48 6.10
C VAL A 90 -2.99 -14.47 5.00
N PHE A 91 -2.60 -14.16 3.77
CA PHE A 91 -2.58 -15.12 2.68
C PHE A 91 -1.17 -15.65 2.47
N ILE A 92 -1.03 -16.97 2.55
CA ILE A 92 0.26 -17.62 2.40
C ILE A 92 0.10 -18.93 1.62
N GLY A 93 0.96 -19.17 0.64
CA GLY A 93 1.02 -20.44 -0.07
C GLY A 93 1.56 -21.56 0.82
N ASP A 94 1.43 -22.80 0.36
CA ASP A 94 2.08 -23.96 0.98
C ASP A 94 3.61 -23.82 1.03
N GLY A 95 4.22 -23.20 0.02
CA GLY A 95 5.64 -22.88 0.05
C GLY A 95 6.02 -21.78 1.03
N GLY A 96 5.26 -20.69 1.07
CA GLY A 96 5.43 -19.66 2.08
C GLY A 96 5.28 -20.23 3.49
N SER A 97 4.34 -21.17 3.69
CA SER A 97 4.13 -21.87 4.95
C SER A 97 5.30 -22.77 5.33
N THR A 98 6.04 -23.29 4.35
CA THR A 98 7.23 -24.12 4.57
C THR A 98 8.38 -23.28 5.17
N ILE A 99 8.76 -22.19 4.51
CA ILE A 99 9.81 -21.27 5.01
C ILE A 99 9.33 -20.41 6.20
N GLY A 100 8.02 -20.19 6.31
CA GLY A 100 7.38 -19.37 7.35
C GLY A 100 6.86 -20.15 8.55
N LEU A 101 7.11 -21.46 8.62
CA LEU A 101 6.47 -22.36 9.60
C LEU A 101 6.59 -21.84 11.04
N GLN A 102 7.79 -21.44 11.45
CA GLN A 102 8.04 -20.94 12.81
C GLN A 102 7.21 -19.68 13.13
N HIS A 103 7.02 -18.78 12.17
CA HIS A 103 6.24 -17.56 12.38
C HIS A 103 4.75 -17.86 12.54
N ILE A 104 4.22 -18.82 11.78
CA ILE A 104 2.84 -19.31 11.94
C ILE A 104 2.67 -19.93 13.33
N MET A 105 3.61 -20.79 13.75
CA MET A 105 3.54 -21.46 15.05
C MET A 105 3.62 -20.47 16.20
N GLU A 106 4.47 -19.45 16.10
CA GLU A 106 4.61 -18.44 17.15
C GLU A 106 3.36 -17.55 17.26
N ALA A 107 2.77 -17.15 16.13
CA ALA A 107 1.50 -16.42 16.12
C ALA A 107 0.35 -17.23 16.74
N ALA A 108 0.29 -18.54 16.45
CA ALA A 108 -0.65 -19.48 17.06
C ALA A 108 -0.39 -19.67 18.57
N ARG A 109 0.87 -19.81 18.98
CA ARG A 109 1.28 -19.96 20.38
C ARG A 109 0.85 -18.76 21.22
N LEU A 110 1.08 -17.56 20.70
CA LEU A 110 0.64 -16.30 21.31
C LEU A 110 -0.88 -16.10 21.23
N ASN A 111 -1.56 -16.79 20.32
CA ASN A 111 -2.99 -16.66 20.03
C ASN A 111 -3.39 -15.24 19.57
N LEU A 112 -2.57 -14.65 18.69
CA LEU A 112 -2.78 -13.30 18.16
C LEU A 112 -4.09 -13.19 17.37
N PRO A 113 -4.82 -12.06 17.42
CA PRO A 113 -6.12 -11.88 16.77
C PRO A 113 -5.99 -11.70 15.25
N MET A 114 -5.66 -12.78 14.55
CA MET A 114 -5.44 -12.82 13.11
C MET A 114 -5.83 -14.18 12.52
N THR A 115 -6.16 -14.19 11.23
CA THR A 115 -6.45 -15.44 10.49
C THR A 115 -5.39 -15.69 9.43
N VAL A 116 -4.83 -16.90 9.39
CA VAL A 116 -3.96 -17.36 8.30
C VAL A 116 -4.77 -18.25 7.36
N VAL A 117 -4.87 -17.85 6.09
CA VAL A 117 -5.44 -18.66 5.02
C VAL A 117 -4.28 -19.27 4.24
N VAL A 118 -4.12 -20.59 4.33
CA VAL A 118 -3.10 -21.32 3.60
C VAL A 118 -3.67 -21.73 2.24
N HIS A 119 -3.09 -21.20 1.17
CA HIS A 119 -3.39 -21.57 -0.21
C HIS A 119 -2.55 -22.81 -0.56
N ASN A 120 -3.06 -24.00 -0.27
CA ASN A 120 -2.29 -25.23 -0.46
C ASN A 120 -2.58 -25.87 -1.82
N ASN A 121 -1.70 -25.61 -2.80
CA ASN A 121 -1.79 -26.17 -4.16
C ASN A 121 -0.76 -27.27 -4.44
N PHE A 122 -0.11 -27.74 -3.37
CA PHE A 122 0.89 -28.82 -3.30
C PHE A 122 2.25 -28.54 -3.96
N LEU A 123 2.55 -27.31 -4.40
CA LEU A 123 3.85 -27.00 -5.02
C LEU A 123 4.15 -25.49 -5.07
N TYR A 124 5.39 -25.14 -5.44
CA TYR A 124 5.79 -23.75 -5.64
C TYR A 124 5.40 -23.29 -7.05
N GLY A 125 4.15 -22.86 -7.24
CA GLY A 125 3.61 -22.52 -8.56
C GLY A 125 4.37 -21.39 -9.28
N MET A 126 4.70 -20.31 -8.57
CA MET A 126 5.32 -19.11 -9.17
C MET A 126 6.73 -19.38 -9.70
N THR A 127 7.47 -20.28 -9.06
CA THR A 127 8.87 -20.54 -9.39
C THR A 127 9.07 -21.71 -10.34
N GLY A 128 8.00 -22.38 -10.78
CA GLY A 128 8.10 -23.47 -11.75
C GLY A 128 7.66 -24.84 -11.26
N GLY A 129 6.88 -24.93 -10.18
CA GLY A 129 6.23 -26.17 -9.77
C GLY A 129 7.06 -27.12 -8.91
N GLN A 130 7.99 -26.59 -8.11
CA GLN A 130 8.86 -27.37 -7.22
C GLN A 130 8.10 -27.92 -6.01
N THR A 131 8.67 -28.93 -5.35
CA THR A 131 8.16 -29.50 -4.10
C THR A 131 8.17 -28.48 -2.96
N SER A 132 7.07 -28.41 -2.21
CA SER A 132 6.94 -27.69 -0.93
C SER A 132 7.08 -28.63 0.26
N GLY A 133 7.24 -28.07 1.46
CA GLY A 133 7.20 -28.87 2.69
C GLY A 133 5.81 -29.43 3.02
N LEU A 134 4.75 -28.98 2.33
CA LEU A 134 3.38 -29.49 2.48
C LEU A 134 2.98 -30.43 1.34
N THR A 135 3.79 -30.57 0.29
CA THR A 135 3.55 -31.49 -0.83
C THR A 135 3.34 -32.92 -0.29
N PRO A 136 2.21 -33.57 -0.59
CA PRO A 136 1.97 -34.95 -0.17
C PRO A 136 3.03 -35.92 -0.69
N GLN A 137 3.31 -36.97 0.07
CA GLN A 137 4.15 -38.07 -0.40
C GLN A 137 3.53 -38.68 -1.67
N GLY A 138 4.37 -39.00 -2.66
CA GLY A 138 3.92 -39.53 -3.96
C GLY A 138 3.23 -38.51 -4.87
N PHE A 139 3.18 -37.22 -4.52
CA PHE A 139 2.74 -36.17 -5.45
C PHE A 139 3.89 -35.74 -6.36
N ASN A 140 3.65 -35.74 -7.68
CA ASN A 140 4.68 -35.40 -8.66
C ASN A 140 4.82 -33.89 -8.81
N THR A 141 6.07 -33.42 -8.84
CA THR A 141 6.44 -32.00 -9.03
C THR A 141 7.59 -31.90 -10.02
N THR A 142 8.01 -30.69 -10.41
CA THR A 142 9.13 -30.52 -11.36
C THR A 142 10.50 -30.84 -10.75
N THR A 143 10.58 -31.03 -9.43
CA THR A 143 11.80 -31.46 -8.71
C THR A 143 11.67 -32.86 -8.13
N SER A 144 10.48 -33.46 -8.18
CA SER A 144 10.18 -34.81 -7.72
C SER A 144 9.26 -35.49 -8.74
N TYR A 145 9.80 -35.79 -9.92
CA TYR A 145 9.04 -36.34 -11.05
C TYR A 145 8.46 -37.73 -10.79
N GLU A 146 9.12 -38.52 -9.94
CA GLU A 146 8.68 -39.87 -9.51
C GLU A 146 7.85 -39.83 -8.22
N GLY A 147 7.41 -38.64 -7.82
CA GLY A 147 6.66 -38.40 -6.59
C GLY A 147 7.56 -37.95 -5.45
N ASN A 148 7.03 -37.10 -4.56
CA ASN A 148 7.74 -36.69 -3.36
C ASN A 148 8.03 -37.92 -2.45
N PRO A 149 9.30 -38.22 -2.13
CA PRO A 149 9.61 -39.37 -1.30
C PRO A 149 9.38 -39.13 0.20
N TYR A 150 9.20 -37.88 0.62
CA TYR A 150 9.08 -37.49 2.02
C TYR A 150 7.63 -37.22 2.43
N ALA A 151 7.33 -37.42 3.70
CA ALA A 151 6.06 -36.97 4.27
C ALA A 151 6.02 -35.44 4.36
N GLY A 152 4.93 -34.83 3.90
CA GLY A 152 4.70 -33.39 4.06
C GLY A 152 4.29 -33.03 5.50
N TYR A 153 4.49 -31.78 5.89
CA TYR A 153 3.98 -31.23 7.14
C TYR A 153 2.46 -31.21 7.17
N ASP A 154 1.87 -31.57 8.33
CA ASP A 154 0.46 -31.31 8.61
C ASP A 154 0.33 -29.93 9.25
N ILE A 155 0.14 -28.88 8.44
CA ILE A 155 0.09 -27.52 8.96
C ILE A 155 -1.07 -27.30 9.94
N CYS A 156 -2.18 -28.01 9.75
CA CYS A 156 -3.32 -27.95 10.66
C CYS A 156 -2.96 -28.57 12.02
N ALA A 157 -2.44 -29.79 12.04
CA ALA A 157 -2.06 -30.45 13.29
C ALA A 157 -0.96 -29.67 14.03
N LEU A 158 0.03 -29.13 13.30
CA LEU A 158 1.08 -28.30 13.87
C LEU A 158 0.50 -27.03 14.50
N SER A 159 -0.37 -26.31 13.77
CA SER A 159 -0.99 -25.07 14.26
C SER A 159 -1.92 -25.31 15.46
N HIS A 160 -2.69 -26.39 15.42
CA HIS A 160 -3.54 -26.81 16.53
C HIS A 160 -2.71 -27.14 17.78
N THR A 161 -1.62 -27.90 17.62
CA THR A 161 -0.71 -28.26 18.71
C THR A 161 0.04 -27.04 19.26
N ALA A 162 0.41 -26.08 18.41
CA ALA A 162 0.99 -24.81 18.83
C ALA A 162 0.00 -23.95 19.63
N GLY A 163 -1.30 -24.24 19.56
CA GLY A 163 -2.34 -23.64 20.38
C GLY A 163 -3.24 -22.65 19.65
N ALA A 164 -3.37 -22.74 18.32
CA ALA A 164 -4.38 -21.99 17.56
C ALA A 164 -5.78 -22.21 18.16
N THR A 165 -6.60 -21.16 18.23
CA THR A 165 -7.98 -21.26 18.74
C THR A 165 -8.84 -22.08 17.77
N LEU A 166 -8.69 -21.84 16.48
CA LEU A 166 -9.31 -22.63 15.42
C LEU A 166 -8.25 -23.03 14.41
N THR A 167 -8.26 -24.31 14.07
CA THR A 167 -7.63 -24.83 12.87
C THR A 167 -8.71 -25.48 12.02
N SER A 168 -8.74 -25.22 10.71
CA SER A 168 -9.67 -25.84 9.78
C SER A 168 -8.95 -26.30 8.51
N ARG A 169 -9.37 -27.43 7.95
CA ARG A 169 -8.94 -27.87 6.62
C ARG A 169 -10.16 -28.06 5.73
N ILE A 170 -10.10 -27.54 4.51
CA ILE A 170 -11.22 -27.60 3.55
C ILE A 170 -10.73 -27.94 2.14
N ILE A 171 -11.65 -28.45 1.33
CA ILE A 171 -11.46 -28.59 -0.12
C ILE A 171 -11.86 -27.27 -0.80
N GLY A 172 -10.96 -26.70 -1.60
CA GLY A 172 -11.12 -25.44 -2.31
C GLY A 172 -12.00 -25.53 -3.57
N ILE A 173 -13.11 -26.24 -3.52
CA ILE A 173 -14.07 -26.38 -4.64
C ILE A 173 -15.41 -25.77 -4.24
N GLY A 174 -16.00 -24.98 -5.15
CA GLY A 174 -17.33 -24.41 -4.97
C GLY A 174 -17.34 -23.18 -4.05
N ASP A 175 -18.46 -23.01 -3.34
CA ASP A 175 -18.66 -21.95 -2.36
C ASP A 175 -18.36 -22.47 -0.95
N TYR A 176 -17.33 -21.90 -0.33
CA TYR A 176 -16.90 -22.17 1.04
C TYR A 176 -16.74 -20.87 1.82
N SER A 177 -17.41 -19.78 1.40
CA SER A 177 -17.35 -18.49 2.08
C SER A 177 -17.76 -18.58 3.55
N ASP A 178 -18.70 -19.47 3.88
CA ASP A 178 -19.19 -19.61 5.26
C ASP A 178 -18.13 -20.23 6.18
N LYS A 179 -17.27 -21.11 5.64
CA LYS A 179 -16.13 -21.68 6.39
C LYS A 179 -15.05 -20.62 6.63
N LEU A 180 -14.79 -19.78 5.64
CA LEU A 180 -13.90 -18.62 5.81
C LEU A 180 -14.48 -17.63 6.83
N ALA A 181 -15.79 -17.37 6.81
CA ALA A 181 -16.45 -16.49 7.78
C ALA A 181 -16.29 -17.00 9.23
N VAL A 182 -16.39 -18.32 9.45
CA VAL A 182 -16.09 -18.94 10.76
C VAL A 182 -14.64 -18.69 11.16
N ALA A 183 -13.68 -18.88 10.24
CA ALA A 183 -12.27 -18.62 10.51
C ALA A 183 -12.00 -17.14 10.85
N PHE A 184 -12.56 -16.21 10.07
CA PHE A 184 -12.43 -14.77 10.28
C PHE A 184 -13.14 -14.30 11.57
N GLY A 185 -14.25 -14.95 11.96
CA GLY A 185 -14.99 -14.64 13.18
C GLY A 185 -14.35 -15.19 14.47
N THR A 186 -13.31 -16.02 14.36
CA THR A 186 -12.62 -16.60 15.52
C THR A 186 -11.92 -15.52 16.34
N LYS A 187 -12.10 -15.55 17.66
CA LYS A 187 -11.37 -14.69 18.60
C LYS A 187 -9.99 -15.31 18.90
N GLY A 188 -8.93 -14.57 18.61
CA GLY A 188 -7.55 -15.08 18.69
C GLY A 188 -7.05 -15.56 17.34
N PHE A 189 -6.11 -16.50 17.34
CA PHE A 189 -5.48 -16.99 16.13
C PHE A 189 -6.32 -18.10 15.50
N SER A 190 -6.58 -17.97 14.20
CA SER A 190 -7.17 -19.04 13.40
C SER A 190 -6.32 -19.36 12.16
N LEU A 191 -6.26 -20.64 11.79
CA LEU A 191 -5.67 -21.11 10.54
C LEU A 191 -6.69 -21.91 9.75
N ILE A 192 -6.84 -21.59 8.46
CA ILE A 192 -7.64 -22.38 7.53
C ILE A 192 -6.78 -22.79 6.33
N GLU A 193 -6.59 -24.10 6.16
CA GLU A 193 -5.91 -24.70 5.02
C GLU A 193 -6.92 -25.01 3.92
N VAL A 194 -6.81 -24.29 2.80
CA VAL A 194 -7.63 -24.51 1.62
C VAL A 194 -6.85 -25.35 0.63
N MET A 195 -7.23 -26.62 0.50
CA MET A 195 -6.59 -27.58 -0.40
C MET A 195 -7.11 -27.33 -1.82
N GLU A 196 -6.20 -27.07 -2.75
CA GLU A 196 -6.46 -26.89 -4.18
C GLU A 196 -5.39 -27.62 -5.01
N ILE A 197 -5.42 -27.48 -6.33
CA ILE A 197 -4.41 -28.11 -7.20
C ILE A 197 -4.00 -27.15 -8.30
N CYS A 198 -2.70 -26.87 -8.39
CA CYS A 198 -2.17 -25.97 -9.41
C CYS A 198 -2.46 -26.51 -10.83
N PRO A 199 -3.21 -25.79 -11.69
CA PRO A 199 -3.52 -26.27 -13.04
C PRO A 199 -2.29 -26.29 -13.97
N SER A 200 -1.33 -25.38 -13.74
CA SER A 200 -0.18 -25.20 -14.62
C SER A 200 0.87 -26.31 -14.49
N TYR A 201 1.02 -26.86 -13.28
CA TYR A 201 2.03 -27.88 -12.95
C TYR A 201 1.40 -29.12 -12.31
N GLY A 202 0.62 -28.95 -11.23
CA GLY A 202 0.09 -30.05 -10.42
C GLY A 202 -0.80 -30.99 -11.22
N VAL A 203 -1.83 -30.45 -11.90
CA VAL A 203 -2.74 -31.24 -12.76
C VAL A 203 -1.99 -31.91 -13.91
N LYS A 204 -1.01 -31.22 -14.52
CA LYS A 204 -0.26 -31.75 -15.67
C LYS A 204 0.66 -32.91 -15.29
N LEU A 205 1.32 -32.83 -14.15
CA LEU A 205 2.27 -33.84 -13.66
C LEU A 205 1.59 -35.01 -12.94
N ASN A 206 0.34 -34.82 -12.51
CA ASN A 206 -0.47 -35.81 -11.81
C ASN A 206 -1.78 -36.09 -12.57
N PRO A 207 -1.72 -36.53 -13.84
CA PRO A 207 -2.92 -36.71 -14.65
C PRO A 207 -3.87 -37.73 -14.01
N LYS A 208 -5.18 -37.45 -14.12
CA LYS A 208 -6.29 -38.28 -13.61
C LYS A 208 -6.45 -38.35 -12.09
N ARG A 209 -5.51 -37.80 -11.30
CA ARG A 209 -5.68 -37.70 -9.84
C ARG A 209 -6.62 -36.56 -9.50
N LYS A 210 -7.73 -36.87 -8.82
CA LYS A 210 -8.67 -35.84 -8.36
C LYS A 210 -8.18 -35.25 -7.03
N LEU A 211 -8.50 -33.99 -6.79
CA LEU A 211 -8.12 -33.29 -5.55
C LEU A 211 -8.53 -34.07 -4.29
N LYS A 212 -9.76 -34.60 -4.27
CA LYS A 212 -10.26 -35.39 -3.13
C LYS A 212 -9.41 -36.64 -2.86
N GLU A 213 -9.02 -37.36 -3.92
CA GLU A 213 -8.17 -38.56 -3.83
C GLU A 213 -6.78 -38.20 -3.29
N ILE A 214 -6.18 -37.11 -3.79
CA ILE A 214 -4.88 -36.61 -3.31
C ILE A 214 -4.93 -36.27 -1.81
N VAL A 215 -6.00 -35.62 -1.36
CA VAL A 215 -6.18 -35.25 0.05
C VAL A 215 -6.35 -36.49 0.95
N GLU A 216 -7.14 -37.47 0.50
CA GLU A 216 -7.34 -38.74 1.21
C GLU A 216 -6.03 -39.54 1.31
N GLU A 217 -5.30 -39.69 0.19
CA GLU A 217 -4.00 -40.38 0.13
C GLU A 217 -2.94 -39.69 1.00
N ALA A 218 -2.99 -38.36 1.12
CA ALA A 218 -2.10 -37.59 1.98
C ALA A 218 -2.38 -37.78 3.49
N GLY A 219 -3.46 -38.49 3.86
CA GLY A 219 -3.89 -38.60 5.25
C GLY A 219 -4.35 -37.26 5.84
N ARG A 220 -4.81 -36.33 4.99
CA ARG A 220 -5.17 -34.96 5.39
C ARG A 220 -6.68 -34.87 5.61
N GLU A 221 -7.13 -35.25 6.80
CA GLU A 221 -8.54 -35.18 7.16
C GLU A 221 -9.11 -33.76 6.99
N ILE A 222 -10.27 -33.65 6.35
CA ILE A 222 -11.05 -32.40 6.25
C ILE A 222 -11.82 -32.24 7.55
N GLY A 223 -11.63 -31.13 8.25
CA GLY A 223 -12.23 -30.96 9.57
C GLY A 223 -11.89 -29.64 10.23
N GLU A 224 -12.34 -29.51 11.47
CA GLU A 224 -12.11 -28.35 12.34
C GLU A 224 -11.65 -28.84 13.71
N TRP A 225 -10.61 -28.20 14.25
CA TRP A 225 -10.04 -28.49 15.55
C TRP A 225 -9.98 -27.21 16.36
N ILE A 226 -10.55 -27.23 17.57
CA ILE A 226 -10.76 -26.05 18.39
C ILE A 226 -10.02 -26.19 19.72
N ASN A 227 -9.22 -25.19 20.08
CA ASN A 227 -8.70 -25.02 21.43
C ASN A 227 -9.46 -23.91 22.15
N LYS A 228 -9.85 -24.13 23.41
CA LYS A 228 -10.46 -23.09 24.25
C LYS A 228 -9.36 -22.22 24.85
N ARG A 229 -9.08 -21.06 24.26
CA ARG A 229 -8.09 -20.09 24.75
C ARG A 229 -8.61 -18.66 24.61
N ASN A 230 -8.16 -17.79 25.50
CA ASN A 230 -8.37 -16.35 25.34
C ASN A 230 -7.44 -15.82 24.25
N ALA A 231 -7.93 -14.86 23.47
CA ALA A 231 -7.11 -14.13 22.52
C ALA A 231 -5.92 -13.47 23.23
N PHE A 232 -4.85 -13.23 22.48
CA PHE A 232 -3.70 -12.50 23.00
C PHE A 232 -4.11 -11.15 23.60
N GLU A 233 -3.61 -10.87 24.80
CA GLU A 233 -3.67 -9.56 25.42
C GLU A 233 -2.25 -9.12 25.74
N ASN A 234 -1.91 -7.89 25.38
CA ASN A 234 -0.60 -7.36 25.69
C ASN A 234 -0.50 -6.99 27.18
N GLN A 235 0.03 -7.92 27.99
CA GLN A 235 0.19 -7.75 29.44
C GLN A 235 1.40 -6.86 29.82
N GLN A 236 2.35 -6.65 28.90
CA GLN A 236 3.60 -5.95 29.17
C GLN A 236 3.98 -5.03 28.02
N GLY A 237 3.83 -3.72 28.21
CA GLY A 237 4.24 -2.74 27.20
C GLY A 237 4.32 -1.34 27.77
N ARG A 238 5.39 -0.61 27.42
CA ARG A 238 5.43 0.85 27.63
C ARG A 238 4.37 1.44 26.71
N LYS A 239 3.32 2.04 27.28
CA LYS A 239 2.42 2.89 26.49
C LYS A 239 3.25 4.03 25.92
N THR A 240 3.50 3.99 24.62
CA THR A 240 4.12 5.10 23.91
C THR A 240 3.04 6.14 23.63
N ASN A 241 3.41 7.41 23.75
CA ASN A 241 2.50 8.47 23.33
C ASN A 241 2.31 8.35 21.81
N ASN A 242 1.09 8.63 21.35
CA ASN A 242 0.79 8.68 19.93
C ASN A 242 1.81 9.60 19.22
N LEU A 243 2.50 9.08 18.20
CA LEU A 243 3.47 9.86 17.42
C LEU A 243 2.82 11.08 16.77
N PHE A 244 1.54 10.96 16.39
CA PHE A 244 0.74 12.08 15.86
C PHE A 244 0.46 13.17 16.90
N ALA A 245 0.51 12.87 18.20
CA ALA A 245 0.34 13.89 19.24
C ALA A 245 1.49 14.90 19.27
N LYS A 246 2.63 14.61 18.61
CA LYS A 246 3.75 15.55 18.46
C LYS A 246 3.69 16.35 17.16
N VAL A 247 2.76 16.02 16.25
CA VAL A 247 2.62 16.75 14.99
C VAL A 247 1.93 18.08 15.29
N PRO A 248 2.54 19.23 14.96
CA PRO A 248 1.93 20.53 15.19
C PRO A 248 0.59 20.63 14.45
N ASP A 249 -0.46 21.04 15.16
CA ASP A 249 -1.75 21.33 14.54
C ASP A 249 -1.67 22.66 13.76
N ILE A 250 -2.02 22.60 12.47
CA ILE A 250 -2.00 23.76 11.59
C ILE A 250 -3.44 24.28 11.48
N LYS A 251 -3.72 25.34 12.22
CA LYS A 251 -5.07 25.92 12.26
C LYS A 251 -5.44 26.59 10.95
N LYS A 252 -6.67 26.37 10.50
CA LYS A 252 -7.29 27.14 9.42
C LYS A 252 -7.46 28.59 9.87
N VAL A 253 -6.79 29.51 9.18
CA VAL A 253 -6.86 30.97 9.41
C VAL A 253 -7.08 31.76 8.12
N PHE A 254 -6.97 31.10 6.96
CA PHE A 254 -7.29 31.66 5.64
C PHE A 254 -8.37 30.83 4.95
N ASN A 255 -8.87 31.34 3.82
CA ASN A 255 -9.77 30.61 2.92
C ASN A 255 -9.03 30.25 1.63
N SER A 256 -9.30 29.06 1.11
CA SER A 256 -8.95 28.68 -0.25
C SER A 256 -10.13 28.87 -1.20
N TYR A 257 -9.83 29.10 -2.48
CA TYR A 257 -10.80 29.12 -3.57
C TYR A 257 -10.73 27.85 -4.45
N LEU A 258 -10.00 26.81 -4.01
CA LEU A 258 -9.93 25.53 -4.71
C LEU A 258 -11.27 24.80 -4.64
N LYS A 259 -11.86 24.51 -5.80
CA LYS A 259 -13.16 23.80 -5.89
C LYS A 259 -13.02 22.29 -6.12
N HIS A 260 -11.92 21.87 -6.74
CA HIS A 260 -11.66 20.47 -7.11
C HIS A 260 -10.20 20.12 -6.82
N PRO A 261 -9.86 18.84 -6.60
CA PRO A 261 -8.48 18.43 -6.39
C PRO A 261 -7.54 18.94 -7.48
N MET A 262 -6.33 19.34 -7.07
CA MET A 262 -5.29 19.85 -7.95
C MET A 262 -3.95 19.20 -7.63
N SER A 263 -3.31 18.69 -8.66
CA SER A 263 -1.97 18.10 -8.62
C SER A 263 -0.92 19.11 -9.11
N ILE A 264 0.15 19.28 -8.33
CA ILE A 264 1.24 20.22 -8.61
C ILE A 264 2.58 19.49 -8.60
N ILE A 265 3.39 19.73 -9.62
CA ILE A 265 4.82 19.38 -9.61
C ILE A 265 5.63 20.65 -9.44
N LEU A 266 6.43 20.74 -8.38
CA LEU A 266 7.43 21.79 -8.19
C LEU A 266 8.81 21.18 -8.42
N SER A 267 9.61 21.72 -9.33
CA SER A 267 10.91 21.15 -9.65
C SER A 267 11.95 22.22 -10.01
N GLY A 268 13.18 21.96 -9.57
CA GLY A 268 14.35 22.81 -9.75
C GLY A 268 15.64 22.04 -9.47
N SER A 269 16.76 22.74 -9.27
CA SER A 269 18.03 22.07 -8.98
C SER A 269 18.15 21.77 -7.48
N ALA A 270 18.90 20.73 -7.14
CA ALA A 270 19.21 20.40 -5.76
C ALA A 270 19.91 21.57 -5.06
N GLY A 271 19.44 21.95 -3.88
CA GLY A 271 19.94 23.13 -3.14
C GLY A 271 19.19 24.43 -3.43
N GLU A 272 18.29 24.46 -4.43
CA GLU A 272 17.48 25.65 -4.79
C GLU A 272 16.12 25.70 -4.08
N GLY A 273 16.06 25.14 -2.87
CA GLY A 273 14.92 25.31 -1.97
C GLY A 273 13.62 24.57 -2.34
N VAL A 274 13.63 23.65 -3.32
CA VAL A 274 12.41 22.96 -3.82
C VAL A 274 11.59 22.31 -2.70
N GLN A 275 12.21 21.47 -1.87
CA GLN A 275 11.49 20.75 -0.80
C GLN A 275 10.94 21.71 0.26
N LEU A 276 11.69 22.76 0.59
CA LEU A 276 11.24 23.80 1.53
C LEU A 276 10.07 24.58 0.95
N ALA A 277 10.15 25.01 -0.30
CA ALA A 277 9.07 25.70 -1.01
C ALA A 277 7.79 24.85 -1.06
N ALA A 278 7.92 23.55 -1.33
CA ALA A 278 6.81 22.60 -1.28
C ALA A 278 6.20 22.49 0.11
N THR A 279 7.02 22.38 1.17
CA THR A 279 6.52 22.38 2.56
C THR A 279 5.80 23.69 2.92
N LEU A 280 6.33 24.84 2.50
CA LEU A 280 5.68 26.13 2.73
C LEU A 280 4.32 26.22 2.04
N LEU A 281 4.23 25.74 0.79
CA LEU A 281 2.97 25.66 0.04
C LEU A 281 1.99 24.71 0.72
N SER A 282 2.45 23.54 1.16
CA SER A 282 1.62 22.54 1.85
C SER A 282 1.01 23.12 3.13
N GLU A 283 1.84 23.68 4.01
CA GLU A 283 1.37 24.24 5.28
C GLU A 283 0.48 25.47 5.07
N ALA A 284 0.78 26.35 4.11
CA ALA A 284 -0.10 27.46 3.76
C ALA A 284 -1.46 26.98 3.21
N SER A 285 -1.46 25.90 2.44
CA SER A 285 -2.69 25.29 1.91
C SER A 285 -3.53 24.66 3.01
N ILE A 286 -2.90 23.98 3.98
CA ILE A 286 -3.59 23.46 5.18
C ILE A 286 -4.18 24.62 5.99
N ARG A 287 -3.45 25.73 6.17
CA ARG A 287 -3.97 26.96 6.81
C ARG A 287 -5.13 27.61 6.06
N SER A 288 -5.26 27.31 4.78
CA SER A 288 -6.37 27.75 3.93
C SER A 288 -7.55 26.77 3.93
N GLY A 289 -7.44 25.66 4.68
CA GLY A 289 -8.49 24.65 4.85
C GLY A 289 -8.45 23.51 3.83
N LEU A 290 -7.32 23.28 3.17
CA LEU A 290 -7.14 22.18 2.21
C LEU A 290 -6.48 20.95 2.86
N SER A 291 -6.86 19.77 2.41
CA SER A 291 -6.07 18.54 2.58
C SER A 291 -4.90 18.55 1.59
N VAL A 292 -3.73 18.10 2.05
CA VAL A 292 -2.49 18.13 1.25
C VAL A 292 -1.69 16.85 1.40
N THR A 293 -1.17 16.33 0.28
CA THR A 293 -0.10 15.31 0.29
C THR A 293 1.16 15.88 -0.34
N GLN A 294 2.33 15.57 0.21
CA GLN A 294 3.63 15.96 -0.34
C GLN A 294 4.55 14.75 -0.47
N LYS A 295 5.17 14.59 -1.64
CA LYS A 295 6.19 13.58 -1.92
C LYS A 295 7.42 14.22 -2.54
N GLY A 296 8.58 14.00 -1.92
CA GLY A 296 9.87 14.44 -2.46
C GLY A 296 10.51 13.38 -3.34
N SER A 297 11.17 13.81 -4.41
CA SER A 297 12.03 12.98 -5.26
C SER A 297 13.32 13.74 -5.60
N TYR A 298 14.45 13.13 -5.29
CA TYR A 298 15.78 13.67 -5.53
C TYR A 298 16.81 12.53 -5.54
N PRO A 299 17.94 12.68 -6.24
CA PRO A 299 18.99 11.68 -6.24
C PRO A 299 19.65 11.56 -4.86
N VAL A 300 20.33 10.44 -4.61
CA VAL A 300 21.07 10.19 -3.37
C VAL A 300 22.28 11.11 -3.17
N THR A 301 22.72 11.78 -4.25
CA THR A 301 23.83 12.74 -4.24
C THR A 301 23.39 14.09 -3.70
N VAL A 302 24.06 14.56 -2.65
CA VAL A 302 23.76 15.84 -2.00
C VAL A 302 24.15 17.00 -2.92
N GLY A 303 23.21 17.91 -3.17
CA GLY A 303 23.47 19.19 -3.86
C GLY A 303 23.71 19.10 -5.37
N VAL A 304 23.46 17.95 -6.01
CA VAL A 304 23.65 17.77 -7.45
C VAL A 304 22.40 17.16 -8.09
N GLY A 305 22.06 17.64 -9.28
CA GLY A 305 20.92 17.16 -10.07
C GLY A 305 19.61 17.84 -9.71
N PHE A 306 18.50 17.18 -10.02
CA PHE A 306 17.16 17.72 -9.80
C PHE A 306 16.71 17.57 -8.33
N SER A 307 15.77 18.42 -7.93
CA SER A 307 14.89 18.16 -6.82
C SER A 307 13.47 18.41 -7.28
N THR A 308 12.57 17.46 -7.03
CA THR A 308 11.15 17.54 -7.40
C THR A 308 10.29 17.26 -6.19
N ALA A 309 9.22 18.02 -6.03
CA ALA A 309 8.16 17.76 -5.08
C ALA A 309 6.83 17.60 -5.83
N GLU A 310 6.12 16.52 -5.52
CA GLU A 310 4.76 16.21 -5.98
C GLU A 310 3.80 16.61 -4.85
N LEU A 311 2.83 17.47 -5.16
CA LEU A 311 1.82 17.96 -4.22
C LEU A 311 0.42 17.65 -4.76
N ASN A 312 -0.49 17.17 -3.91
CA ASN A 312 -1.92 17.18 -4.20
C ASN A 312 -2.61 18.06 -3.19
N LEU A 313 -3.44 18.97 -3.67
CA LEU A 313 -4.25 19.91 -2.89
C LEU A 313 -5.71 19.55 -3.11
N SER A 314 -6.52 19.46 -2.05
CA SER A 314 -7.93 19.10 -2.19
C SER A 314 -8.78 19.77 -1.11
N PRO A 315 -10.01 20.23 -1.42
CA PRO A 315 -10.98 20.64 -0.40
C PRO A 315 -11.54 19.43 0.39
N GLU A 316 -11.33 18.21 -0.12
CA GLU A 316 -11.77 16.94 0.47
C GLU A 316 -10.55 16.05 0.81
N GLU A 317 -10.79 14.98 1.58
CA GLU A 317 -9.75 14.01 1.95
C GLU A 317 -9.06 13.39 0.72
N ILE A 318 -7.74 13.25 0.78
CA ILE A 318 -6.94 12.68 -0.31
C ILE A 318 -6.65 11.21 -0.01
N LEU A 319 -7.28 10.31 -0.77
CA LEU A 319 -7.13 8.86 -0.61
C LEU A 319 -6.04 8.25 -1.52
N PHE A 320 -5.64 8.96 -2.57
CA PHE A 320 -4.58 8.55 -3.50
C PHE A 320 -3.70 9.74 -3.85
N HIS A 321 -2.38 9.58 -3.70
CA HIS A 321 -1.41 10.67 -3.85
C HIS A 321 -0.58 10.58 -5.14
N GLY A 322 -0.82 9.58 -6.00
CA GLY A 322 -0.06 9.41 -7.23
C GLY A 322 -0.43 10.45 -8.28
N ILE A 323 0.58 11.02 -8.95
CA ILE A 323 0.42 11.99 -10.03
C ILE A 323 1.02 11.39 -11.31
N ASP A 324 0.15 11.11 -12.29
CA ASP A 324 0.59 10.68 -13.63
C ASP A 324 0.78 11.90 -14.54
N VAL A 325 -0.30 12.64 -14.79
CA VAL A 325 -0.28 13.93 -15.50
C VAL A 325 -0.71 15.04 -14.54
N PRO A 326 0.15 16.04 -14.27
CA PRO A 326 -0.16 17.10 -13.32
C PRO A 326 -1.09 18.18 -13.90
N ASP A 327 -1.83 18.87 -13.04
CA ASP A 327 -2.62 20.07 -13.40
C ASP A 327 -1.73 21.32 -13.49
N VAL A 328 -0.73 21.39 -12.62
CA VAL A 328 0.21 22.51 -12.56
C VAL A 328 1.65 21.99 -12.46
N VAL A 329 2.55 22.61 -13.22
CA VAL A 329 3.99 22.39 -13.08
C VAL A 329 4.68 23.72 -12.87
N VAL A 330 5.57 23.80 -11.87
CA VAL A 330 6.43 24.94 -11.57
C VAL A 330 7.89 24.51 -11.74
N ILE A 331 8.56 25.05 -12.76
CA ILE A 331 9.94 24.73 -13.13
C ILE A 331 10.83 25.96 -12.92
N THR A 332 11.84 25.85 -12.06
CA THR A 332 12.74 26.96 -11.71
C THR A 332 14.19 26.77 -12.19
N SER A 333 14.52 25.62 -12.78
CA SER A 333 15.86 25.33 -13.32
C SER A 333 15.85 24.34 -14.48
N ALA A 334 16.98 24.25 -15.18
CA ALA A 334 17.20 23.30 -16.26
C ALA A 334 17.17 21.84 -15.78
N ASP A 335 17.71 21.54 -14.59
CA ASP A 335 17.68 20.17 -14.03
C ASP A 335 16.24 19.72 -13.75
N GLY A 336 15.43 20.61 -13.16
CA GLY A 336 14.02 20.32 -12.89
C GLY A 336 13.21 20.14 -14.17
N LEU A 337 13.50 20.95 -15.20
CA LEU A 337 12.90 20.81 -16.52
C LEU A 337 13.27 19.47 -17.17
N ALA A 338 14.55 19.11 -17.16
CA ALA A 338 15.05 17.88 -17.76
C ALA A 338 14.39 16.65 -17.13
N HIS A 339 14.26 16.64 -15.79
CA HIS A 339 13.62 15.54 -15.07
C HIS A 339 12.12 15.39 -15.40
N ASN A 340 11.39 16.49 -15.55
CA ASN A 340 9.94 16.47 -15.73
C ASN A 340 9.47 16.60 -17.19
N LYS A 341 10.39 16.64 -18.16
CA LYS A 341 10.08 16.87 -19.58
C LYS A 341 9.01 15.92 -20.13
N ALA A 342 9.06 14.63 -19.78
CA ALA A 342 8.07 13.64 -20.22
C ALA A 342 6.67 13.92 -19.67
N ARG A 343 6.57 14.28 -18.38
CA ARG A 343 5.29 14.62 -17.73
C ARG A 343 4.69 15.89 -18.34
N ILE A 344 5.51 16.92 -18.55
CA ILE A 344 5.09 18.18 -19.18
C ILE A 344 4.58 17.96 -20.61
N LYS A 345 5.23 17.09 -21.39
CA LYS A 345 4.79 16.72 -22.73
C LYS A 345 3.42 16.02 -22.74
N ASN A 346 3.11 15.28 -21.68
CA ASN A 346 1.84 14.58 -21.55
C ASN A 346 0.69 15.48 -21.09
N MET A 347 0.97 16.68 -20.58
CA MET A 347 -0.07 17.66 -20.22
C MET A 347 -0.85 18.10 -21.47
N LYS A 348 -2.17 17.89 -21.45
CA LYS A 348 -3.11 18.34 -22.51
C LYS A 348 -3.85 19.62 -22.16
N SER A 349 -3.82 19.98 -20.88
CA SER A 349 -4.40 21.17 -20.27
C SER A 349 -3.62 21.49 -18.99
N GLY A 350 -4.04 22.50 -18.24
CA GLY A 350 -3.37 22.91 -17.01
C GLY A 350 -2.38 24.05 -17.23
N LYS A 351 -1.46 24.28 -16.29
CA LYS A 351 -0.54 25.43 -16.32
C LYS A 351 0.91 25.02 -16.10
N LEU A 352 1.80 25.54 -16.94
CA LEU A 352 3.25 25.43 -16.79
C LEU A 352 3.83 26.79 -16.41
N PHE A 353 4.17 26.95 -15.14
CA PHE A 353 5.00 28.04 -14.64
C PHE A 353 6.46 27.66 -14.89
N ILE A 354 7.18 28.46 -15.68
CA ILE A 354 8.55 28.13 -16.08
C ILE A 354 9.45 29.35 -15.96
N ASP A 355 10.68 29.15 -15.46
CA ASP A 355 11.66 30.23 -15.41
C ASP A 355 11.92 30.78 -16.82
N SER A 356 11.87 32.11 -16.97
CA SER A 356 11.96 32.78 -18.28
C SER A 356 13.30 32.57 -19.00
N SER A 357 14.34 32.11 -18.31
CA SER A 357 15.62 31.76 -18.93
C SER A 357 15.61 30.41 -19.66
N LEU A 358 14.57 29.58 -19.46
CA LEU A 358 14.51 28.22 -19.98
C LEU A 358 13.75 28.13 -21.31
N THR A 359 14.15 27.18 -22.15
CA THR A 359 13.41 26.84 -23.37
C THR A 359 12.17 26.03 -23.03
N VAL A 360 11.00 26.53 -23.42
CA VAL A 360 9.72 25.87 -23.16
C VAL A 360 9.63 24.56 -23.96
N PRO A 361 9.33 23.42 -23.31
CA PRO A 361 9.13 22.15 -24.01
C PRO A 361 7.76 22.12 -24.72
N GLU A 362 7.59 21.15 -25.63
CA GLU A 362 6.28 20.84 -26.21
C GLU A 362 5.28 20.45 -25.09
N THR A 363 4.13 21.14 -25.03
CA THR A 363 3.07 20.88 -24.05
C THR A 363 1.73 21.45 -24.52
N GLY A 364 0.61 20.89 -24.04
CA GLY A 364 -0.72 21.48 -24.18
C GLY A 364 -1.13 22.40 -23.03
N ALA A 365 -0.27 22.60 -22.03
CA ALA A 365 -0.53 23.47 -20.90
C ALA A 365 -0.41 24.96 -21.26
N GLU A 366 -1.13 25.82 -20.53
CA GLU A 366 -0.95 27.28 -20.58
C GLU A 366 0.44 27.64 -20.01
N ILE A 367 1.25 28.36 -20.78
CA ILE A 367 2.62 28.71 -20.41
C ILE A 367 2.65 30.06 -19.70
N ILE A 368 3.22 30.08 -18.49
CA ILE A 368 3.42 31.28 -17.68
C ILE A 368 4.92 31.39 -17.40
N ALA A 369 5.62 32.16 -18.24
CA ALA A 369 7.05 32.38 -18.10
C ALA A 369 7.34 33.57 -17.17
N HIS A 370 8.23 33.40 -16.18
CA HIS A 370 8.60 34.46 -15.24
C HIS A 370 10.03 34.29 -14.72
N ASP A 371 10.70 35.37 -14.35
CA ASP A 371 12.07 35.30 -13.80
C ASP A 371 12.06 34.92 -12.31
N PHE A 372 12.02 33.61 -12.05
CA PHE A 372 12.03 33.09 -10.68
C PHE A 372 13.40 33.24 -10.02
N ARG A 373 14.47 33.35 -10.81
CA ARG A 373 15.86 33.46 -10.35
C ARG A 373 16.27 34.89 -10.01
N SER A 374 15.43 35.88 -10.26
CA SER A 374 15.63 37.31 -9.92
C SER A 374 15.96 37.57 -8.45
N ILE A 375 15.54 36.70 -7.52
CA ILE A 375 15.88 36.80 -6.10
C ILE A 375 17.10 35.97 -5.67
N GLY A 376 17.72 35.24 -6.62
CA GLY A 376 18.82 34.32 -6.40
C GLY A 376 18.40 32.86 -6.62
N ALA A 377 19.29 32.08 -7.23
CA ALA A 377 19.03 30.68 -7.58
C ALA A 377 18.61 29.81 -6.37
N ARG A 378 19.22 30.06 -5.21
CA ARG A 378 18.95 29.32 -3.96
C ARG A 378 17.48 29.38 -3.52
N ASP A 379 16.81 30.49 -3.80
CA ASP A 379 15.45 30.77 -3.32
C ASP A 379 14.42 30.80 -4.46
N ALA A 380 14.83 30.45 -5.68
CA ALA A 380 13.98 30.54 -6.88
C ALA A 380 12.69 29.72 -6.74
N SER A 381 12.76 28.52 -6.17
CA SER A 381 11.56 27.67 -5.95
C SER A 381 10.59 28.27 -4.94
N ILE A 382 11.09 28.99 -3.93
CA ILE A 382 10.25 29.66 -2.93
C ILE A 382 9.49 30.80 -3.60
N TYR A 383 10.19 31.63 -4.40
CA TYR A 383 9.52 32.68 -5.14
C TYR A 383 8.56 32.14 -6.22
N GLY A 384 8.89 31.02 -6.87
CA GLY A 384 7.98 30.32 -7.77
C GLY A 384 6.65 29.93 -7.12
N VAL A 385 6.70 29.45 -5.86
CA VAL A 385 5.49 29.15 -5.07
C VAL A 385 4.69 30.42 -4.74
N PHE A 386 5.35 31.51 -4.37
CA PHE A 386 4.67 32.80 -4.13
C PHE A 386 3.99 33.34 -5.38
N TYR A 387 4.68 33.29 -6.52
CA TYR A 387 4.16 33.73 -7.80
C TYR A 387 3.00 32.83 -8.27
N PHE A 388 3.10 31.51 -8.07
CA PHE A 388 2.00 30.59 -8.27
C PHE A 388 0.78 30.96 -7.42
N ALA A 389 0.96 31.21 -6.12
CA ALA A 389 -0.15 31.60 -5.24
C ALA A 389 -0.81 32.91 -5.72
N LEU A 390 0.00 33.91 -6.09
CA LEU A 390 -0.48 35.19 -6.62
C LEU A 390 -1.29 35.01 -7.91
N LYS A 391 -0.79 34.27 -8.89
CA LYS A 391 -1.45 34.11 -10.20
C LYS A 391 -2.60 33.12 -10.21
N SER A 392 -2.56 32.11 -9.35
CA SER A 392 -3.66 31.14 -9.25
C SER A 392 -4.81 31.67 -8.40
N GLY A 393 -4.53 32.48 -7.37
CA GLY A 393 -5.51 32.93 -6.39
C GLY A 393 -6.11 31.79 -5.56
N ILE A 394 -5.58 30.57 -5.64
CA ILE A 394 -6.13 29.39 -4.96
C ILE A 394 -5.90 29.46 -3.45
N ILE A 395 -4.73 29.94 -3.07
CA ILE A 395 -4.36 30.30 -1.70
C ILE A 395 -3.79 31.72 -1.72
N SER A 396 -3.90 32.42 -0.59
CA SER A 396 -3.37 33.78 -0.47
C SER A 396 -1.85 33.78 -0.26
N THR A 397 -1.16 34.81 -0.75
CA THR A 397 0.27 35.00 -0.46
C THR A 397 0.49 35.34 1.02
N GLU A 398 -0.49 35.97 1.68
CA GLU A 398 -0.51 36.18 3.13
C GLU A 398 -0.42 34.86 3.91
N SER A 399 -1.03 33.79 3.40
CA SER A 399 -0.93 32.47 4.04
C SER A 399 0.49 31.91 3.97
N LEU A 400 1.22 32.14 2.88
CA LEU A 400 2.63 31.77 2.76
C LEU A 400 3.51 32.59 3.71
N PHE A 401 3.29 33.90 3.78
CA PHE A 401 3.99 34.77 4.73
C PHE A 401 3.76 34.34 6.17
N LYS A 402 2.51 34.02 6.55
CA LYS A 402 2.18 33.55 7.89
C LYS A 402 2.87 32.23 8.23
N THR A 403 2.90 31.28 7.29
CA THR A 403 3.62 30.02 7.45
C THR A 403 5.11 30.26 7.69
N ILE A 404 5.76 31.15 6.93
CA ILE A 404 7.19 31.47 7.10
C ILE A 404 7.46 32.08 8.48
N GLU A 405 6.61 32.99 8.93
CA GLU A 405 6.70 33.64 10.24
C GLU A 405 6.62 32.59 11.37
N GLU A 406 5.59 31.73 11.37
CA GLU A 406 5.40 30.73 12.43
C GLU A 406 6.50 29.67 12.45
N LYS A 407 7.15 29.40 11.31
CA LYS A 407 8.31 28.51 11.25
C LYS A 407 9.63 29.18 11.68
N GLY A 408 9.63 30.47 11.98
CA GLY A 408 10.85 31.22 12.32
C GLY A 408 11.85 31.26 11.16
N LEU A 409 11.35 31.35 9.92
CA LEU A 409 12.17 31.37 8.71
C LEU A 409 12.33 32.77 8.11
N THR A 410 11.71 33.79 8.69
CA THR A 410 11.72 35.18 8.20
C THR A 410 13.15 35.70 7.94
N ASP A 411 14.08 35.48 8.87
CA ASP A 411 15.46 35.97 8.75
C ASP A 411 16.34 35.09 7.85
N LYS A 412 15.85 33.91 7.46
CA LYS A 412 16.59 32.93 6.64
C LYS A 412 16.25 33.01 5.17
N LEU A 413 15.20 33.74 4.81
CA LEU A 413 14.67 33.86 3.46
C LEU A 413 14.72 35.33 3.00
N PRO A 414 14.85 35.59 1.69
CA PRO A 414 14.95 36.96 1.16
C PRO A 414 13.58 37.66 1.10
N MET A 415 12.93 37.81 2.25
CA MET A 415 11.52 38.23 2.37
C MET A 415 11.23 39.59 1.74
N GLU A 416 12.10 40.57 1.93
CA GLU A 416 11.93 41.90 1.31
C GLU A 416 12.04 41.85 -0.21
N LYS A 417 12.97 41.04 -0.75
CA LYS A 417 13.08 40.85 -2.21
C LYS A 417 11.82 40.17 -2.77
N ILE A 418 11.30 39.16 -2.07
CA ILE A 418 10.05 38.47 -2.45
C ILE A 418 8.90 39.47 -2.51
N LYS A 419 8.70 40.29 -1.47
CA LYS A 419 7.61 41.29 -1.43
C LYS A 419 7.71 42.30 -2.58
N VAL A 420 8.90 42.87 -2.80
CA VAL A 420 9.13 43.83 -3.89
C VAL A 420 8.80 43.17 -5.24
N LYS A 421 9.33 41.97 -5.48
CA LYS A 421 9.12 41.24 -6.73
C LYS A 421 7.70 40.74 -6.93
N LEU A 422 6.91 40.57 -5.87
CA LEU A 422 5.48 40.27 -5.99
C LEU A 422 4.65 41.50 -6.30
N ALA A 423 5.02 42.68 -5.78
CA ALA A 423 4.31 43.93 -6.08
C ALA A 423 4.51 44.39 -7.54
N GLU A 424 5.63 44.00 -8.17
CA GLU A 424 5.93 44.23 -9.58
C GLU A 424 5.18 43.28 -10.54
N ALA A 425 4.63 42.18 -10.04
CA ALA A 425 4.11 41.05 -10.80
C ALA A 425 2.58 41.01 -10.88
#